data_AF-A0A1Z8Q3G4-F1
#
_entry.id   AF-A0A1Z8Q3G4-F1
#
_cell.length_a   1.000
_cell.length_b   1.000
_cell.length_c   1.000
_cell.angle_alpha   90.00
_cell.angle_beta   90.00
_cell.angle_gamma   90.00
#
_symmetry.space_group_name_H-M   'P 1'
#
loop_
_entity.id
_entity.type
_entity.pdbx_description
1 polymer ?
#
loop_
_entity_poly.entity_id
_entity_poly.type
_entity_poly.pdbx_seq_one_letter_code
_entity_poly.pdbx_strand_id
1 'polypeptide(L)'
;MKIEDYQNILRHDLGSFIRFAFTELHPHADYQHNWHIDVMAHYLSLAAEGKCKRLIITMPPRMLKSHCASIALPAWMLGRDPRKRIIYLHGAKALGLELEDDCAQLMRSPRYRALFPTTGLREEKGRLVTNFGGRRQFMPIMGRLTGLGADMLIIDDPMSTTDAHDKGARMRLNRQFDENVLQRLDDKNHGAIVLVMQRLHENDLAGHLLAKNVGWLHINLPAIAMQDETWTLPHGHSYIRKKGEILHPERESKEQLGKTLISIGGYAFAYQYMQGAYKPRFGETGEGGVWLNPMREGEFYDMEKNTNLNGLFRLSELHFMLPRIFGIGEDPIPPNARDYVTDEEMNYNLARYREIMLEHQRKVASGELEY
;
A
#
# COMPACT_ATOMS: atom_id res chain seq x y z
N MET A 1 -38.21 -3.82 -3.50
CA MET A 1 -37.62 -2.89 -2.51
C MET A 1 -38.24 -1.53 -2.74
N LYS A 2 -38.78 -0.88 -1.70
CA LYS A 2 -39.32 0.49 -1.84
C LYS A 2 -38.16 1.49 -1.98
N ILE A 3 -38.43 2.68 -2.51
CA ILE A 3 -37.41 3.74 -2.64
C ILE A 3 -36.84 4.12 -1.26
N GLU A 4 -37.68 4.16 -0.24
CA GLU A 4 -37.28 4.45 1.14
C GLU A 4 -36.31 3.40 1.69
N ASP A 5 -36.58 2.11 1.45
CA ASP A 5 -35.67 1.02 1.85
C ASP A 5 -34.31 1.17 1.19
N TYR A 6 -34.29 1.47 -0.12
CA TYR A 6 -33.06 1.68 -0.87
C TYR A 6 -32.26 2.87 -0.35
N GLN A 7 -32.92 4.01 -0.11
CA GLN A 7 -32.28 5.17 0.48
C GLN A 7 -31.76 4.87 1.89
N ASN A 8 -32.50 4.10 2.69
CA ASN A 8 -32.08 3.72 4.02
C ASN A 8 -30.79 2.88 3.98
N ILE A 9 -30.68 1.94 3.04
CA ILE A 9 -29.45 1.17 2.80
C ILE A 9 -28.30 2.13 2.46
N LEU A 10 -28.46 3.02 1.47
CA LEU A 10 -27.40 3.95 1.08
C LEU A 10 -26.96 4.89 2.21
N ARG A 11 -27.84 5.24 3.15
CA ARG A 11 -27.50 6.08 4.31
C ARG A 11 -26.72 5.31 5.39
N HIS A 12 -26.87 4.00 5.49
CA HIS A 12 -26.29 3.21 6.59
C HIS A 12 -25.19 2.25 6.18
N ASP A 13 -25.11 1.88 4.90
CA ASP A 13 -24.10 1.00 4.34
C ASP A 13 -23.21 1.75 3.35
N LEU A 14 -21.93 1.93 3.71
CA LEU A 14 -20.97 2.64 2.87
C LEU A 14 -20.66 1.85 1.58
N GLY A 15 -20.71 0.51 1.59
CA GLY A 15 -20.45 -0.31 0.40
C GLY A 15 -21.47 -0.02 -0.71
N SER A 16 -22.76 -0.04 -0.34
CA SER A 16 -23.85 0.35 -1.23
C SER A 16 -23.74 1.82 -1.67
N PHE A 17 -23.34 2.72 -0.77
CA PHE A 17 -23.10 4.12 -1.12
C PHE A 17 -21.94 4.32 -2.09
N ILE A 18 -20.85 3.56 -1.97
CA ILE A 18 -19.70 3.58 -2.89
C ILE A 18 -20.15 3.24 -4.31
N ARG A 19 -20.97 2.18 -4.47
CA ARG A 19 -21.55 1.81 -5.75
C ARG A 19 -22.44 2.91 -6.30
N PHE A 20 -23.32 3.47 -5.48
CA PHE A 20 -24.17 4.61 -5.86
C PHE A 20 -23.34 5.80 -6.35
N ALA A 21 -22.31 6.19 -5.58
CA ALA A 21 -21.42 7.28 -5.91
C ALA A 21 -20.69 7.05 -7.24
N PHE A 22 -20.24 5.82 -7.50
CA PHE A 22 -19.58 5.48 -8.74
C PHE A 22 -20.51 5.65 -9.94
N THR A 23 -21.71 5.06 -9.88
CA THR A 23 -22.69 5.14 -10.97
C THR A 23 -23.17 6.57 -11.22
N GLU A 24 -23.24 7.39 -10.18
CA GLU A 24 -23.64 8.80 -10.31
C GLU A 24 -22.58 9.65 -11.03
N LEU A 25 -21.29 9.42 -10.75
CA LEU A 25 -20.18 10.16 -11.38
C LEU A 25 -19.80 9.60 -12.75
N HIS A 26 -20.01 8.29 -12.97
CA HIS A 26 -19.61 7.60 -14.20
C HIS A 26 -20.80 6.82 -14.79
N PRO A 27 -21.83 7.50 -15.32
CA PRO A 27 -23.06 6.86 -15.80
C PRO A 27 -22.88 5.91 -16.98
N HIS A 28 -21.73 5.98 -17.66
CA HIS A 28 -21.40 5.13 -18.81
C HIS A 28 -20.30 4.11 -18.51
N ALA A 29 -19.82 4.03 -17.27
CA ALA A 29 -18.81 3.07 -16.87
C ALA A 29 -19.45 1.94 -16.05
N ASP A 30 -19.02 0.71 -16.32
CA ASP A 30 -19.46 -0.43 -15.54
C ASP A 30 -18.73 -0.46 -14.18
N TYR A 31 -19.52 -0.49 -13.11
CA TYR A 31 -19.00 -0.69 -11.76
C TYR A 31 -18.62 -2.17 -11.60
N GLN A 32 -17.33 -2.46 -11.76
CA GLN A 32 -16.76 -3.78 -11.49
C GLN A 32 -16.62 -3.97 -9.97
N HIS A 33 -17.63 -4.59 -9.37
CA HIS A 33 -17.62 -4.89 -7.94
C HIS A 33 -16.66 -6.04 -7.63
N ASN A 34 -16.02 -5.97 -6.47
CA ASN A 34 -15.22 -7.05 -5.95
C ASN A 34 -15.09 -6.95 -4.41
N TRP A 35 -14.82 -8.07 -3.73
CA TRP A 35 -14.87 -8.20 -2.27
C TRP A 35 -13.95 -7.22 -1.52
N HIS A 36 -12.83 -6.83 -2.10
CA HIS A 36 -11.91 -5.88 -1.47
C HIS A 36 -12.54 -4.49 -1.30
N ILE A 37 -13.53 -4.14 -2.13
CA ILE A 37 -14.30 -2.90 -1.98
C ILE A 37 -15.20 -2.98 -0.75
N ASP A 38 -15.80 -4.15 -0.47
CA ASP A 38 -16.58 -4.39 0.75
C ASP A 38 -15.69 -4.31 2.00
N VAL A 39 -14.47 -4.85 1.91
CA VAL A 39 -13.44 -4.72 2.95
C VAL A 39 -13.08 -3.24 3.19
N MET A 40 -12.81 -2.47 2.14
CA MET A 40 -12.55 -1.04 2.26
C MET A 40 -13.74 -0.31 2.89
N ALA A 41 -14.95 -0.55 2.40
CA ALA A 41 -16.16 0.06 2.91
C ALA A 41 -16.31 -0.20 4.42
N HIS A 42 -16.10 -1.43 4.86
CA HIS A 42 -16.18 -1.78 6.27
C HIS A 42 -15.20 -0.99 7.13
N TYR A 43 -13.90 -0.99 6.80
CA TYR A 43 -12.89 -0.31 7.62
C TYR A 43 -12.99 1.22 7.53
N LEU A 44 -13.39 1.77 6.38
CA LEU A 44 -13.69 3.19 6.24
C LEU A 44 -14.92 3.59 7.06
N SER A 45 -15.96 2.76 7.14
CA SER A 45 -17.10 2.99 8.05
C SER A 45 -16.68 2.97 9.52
N LEU A 46 -15.80 2.05 9.93
CA LEU A 46 -15.25 2.07 11.29
C LEU A 46 -14.49 3.37 11.59
N ALA A 47 -13.77 3.91 10.60
CA ALA A 47 -13.11 5.20 10.74
C ALA A 47 -14.10 6.37 10.83
N ALA A 48 -15.14 6.38 9.99
CA ALA A 48 -16.21 7.38 10.03
C ALA A 48 -16.96 7.41 11.38
N GLU A 49 -17.13 6.24 12.00
CA GLU A 49 -17.78 6.06 13.30
C GLU A 49 -16.85 6.34 14.50
N GLY A 50 -15.57 6.64 14.27
CA GLY A 50 -14.58 6.87 15.32
C GLY A 50 -14.11 5.60 16.04
N LYS A 51 -14.52 4.41 15.56
CA LYS A 51 -14.08 3.10 16.07
C LYS A 51 -12.66 2.74 15.61
N CYS A 52 -12.24 3.24 14.45
CA CYS A 52 -10.86 3.15 13.96
C CYS A 52 -10.27 4.54 13.77
N LYS A 53 -9.30 4.92 14.61
CA LYS A 53 -8.75 6.30 14.60
C LYS A 53 -7.53 6.44 13.70
N ARG A 54 -6.84 5.35 13.39
CA ARG A 54 -5.59 5.33 12.63
C ARG A 54 -5.67 4.16 11.67
N LEU A 55 -6.01 4.45 10.42
CA LEU A 55 -6.23 3.45 9.38
C LEU A 55 -5.24 3.67 8.23
N ILE A 56 -4.51 2.62 7.87
CA ILE A 56 -3.71 2.56 6.64
C ILE A 56 -4.36 1.52 5.73
N ILE A 57 -4.67 1.89 4.49
CA ILE A 57 -5.11 0.97 3.44
C ILE A 57 -4.07 1.04 2.32
N THR A 58 -3.40 -0.08 2.04
CA THR A 58 -2.46 -0.18 0.92
C THR A 58 -2.93 -1.17 -0.12
N MET A 59 -2.99 -0.74 -1.37
CA MET A 59 -3.41 -1.57 -2.50
C MET A 59 -2.86 -1.08 -3.84
N PRO A 60 -2.81 -1.96 -4.87
CA PRO A 60 -2.36 -1.60 -6.21
C PRO A 60 -3.09 -0.40 -6.84
N PRO A 61 -2.50 0.23 -7.87
CA PRO A 61 -3.19 1.22 -8.68
C PRO A 61 -4.50 0.67 -9.26
N ARG A 62 -5.45 1.57 -9.55
CA ARG A 62 -6.72 1.23 -10.20
C ARG A 62 -7.52 0.16 -9.44
N MET A 63 -7.62 0.28 -8.11
CA MET A 63 -8.46 -0.59 -7.26
C MET A 63 -9.57 0.20 -6.52
N LEU A 64 -10.03 1.31 -7.11
CA LEU A 64 -11.07 2.21 -6.56
C LEU A 64 -10.77 2.86 -5.20
N LYS A 65 -9.54 2.76 -4.70
CA LYS A 65 -9.12 3.28 -3.39
C LYS A 65 -9.47 4.76 -3.17
N SER A 66 -9.14 5.62 -4.15
CA SER A 66 -9.42 7.07 -4.10
C SER A 66 -10.92 7.37 -4.24
N HIS A 67 -11.65 6.62 -5.06
CA HIS A 67 -13.11 6.74 -5.14
C HIS A 67 -13.76 6.42 -3.78
N CYS A 68 -13.34 5.34 -3.13
CA CYS A 68 -13.89 4.92 -1.85
C CYS A 68 -13.56 5.91 -0.72
N ALA A 69 -12.27 6.23 -0.55
CA ALA A 69 -11.80 7.03 0.59
C ALA A 69 -11.93 8.54 0.36
N SER A 70 -11.63 9.03 -0.85
CA SER A 70 -11.49 10.47 -1.11
C SER A 70 -12.76 11.10 -1.68
N ILE A 71 -13.69 10.32 -2.26
CA ILE A 71 -14.95 10.82 -2.81
C ILE A 71 -16.15 10.31 -1.99
N ALA A 72 -16.36 8.99 -1.97
CA ALA A 72 -17.59 8.40 -1.44
C ALA A 72 -17.71 8.54 0.09
N LEU A 73 -16.67 8.15 0.84
CA LEU A 73 -16.63 8.27 2.31
C LEU A 73 -16.97 9.70 2.80
N PRO A 74 -16.29 10.77 2.35
CA PRO A 74 -16.55 12.12 2.81
C PRO A 74 -17.93 12.65 2.40
N ALA A 75 -18.39 12.34 1.18
CA ALA A 75 -19.75 12.66 0.76
C ALA A 75 -20.80 11.96 1.63
N TRP A 76 -20.58 10.70 1.98
CA TRP A 76 -21.45 9.94 2.87
C TRP A 76 -21.47 10.49 4.29
N MET A 77 -20.28 10.80 4.85
CA MET A 77 -20.15 11.39 6.18
C MET A 77 -20.87 12.74 6.29
N LEU A 78 -20.65 13.65 5.34
CA LEU A 78 -21.31 14.97 5.34
C LEU A 78 -22.81 14.88 5.05
N GLY A 79 -23.23 13.89 4.26
CA GLY A 79 -24.64 13.60 4.03
C GLY A 79 -25.36 13.18 5.31
N ARG A 80 -24.72 12.33 6.12
CA ARG A 80 -25.26 11.83 7.39
C ARG A 80 -25.15 12.82 8.55
N ASP A 81 -24.02 13.52 8.64
CA ASP A 81 -23.76 14.53 9.68
C ASP A 81 -23.13 15.78 9.04
N PRO A 82 -23.95 16.77 8.66
CA PRO A 82 -23.47 18.01 8.05
C PRO A 82 -22.71 18.91 9.04
N ARG A 83 -22.36 18.47 10.25
CA ARG A 83 -21.48 19.22 11.16
C ARG A 83 -20.01 18.81 11.02
N LYS A 84 -19.75 17.66 10.38
CA LYS A 84 -18.41 17.07 10.28
C LYS A 84 -17.46 17.92 9.45
N ARG A 85 -16.19 17.94 9.86
CA ARG A 85 -15.10 18.68 9.22
C ARG A 85 -14.05 17.70 8.72
N ILE A 86 -13.81 17.74 7.42
CA ILE A 86 -12.90 16.80 6.76
C ILE A 86 -11.81 17.60 6.05
N ILE A 87 -10.56 17.24 6.30
CA ILE A 87 -9.43 17.72 5.50
C ILE A 87 -8.96 16.56 4.63
N TYR A 88 -8.86 16.84 3.33
CA TYR A 88 -8.38 15.92 2.33
C TYR A 88 -6.98 16.36 1.87
N LEU A 89 -6.02 15.45 1.94
CA LEU A 89 -4.61 15.68 1.60
C LEU A 89 -4.21 14.75 0.46
N HIS A 90 -3.54 15.32 -0.55
CA HIS A 90 -3.02 14.58 -1.70
C HIS A 90 -1.61 15.05 -2.06
N GLY A 91 -0.79 14.15 -2.62
CA GLY A 91 0.57 14.46 -3.07
C GLY A 91 0.61 15.39 -4.29
N ALA A 92 -0.23 15.09 -5.28
CA ALA A 92 -0.36 15.90 -6.50
C ALA A 92 -1.51 16.92 -6.41
N LYS A 93 -1.22 18.20 -6.61
CA LYS A 93 -2.22 19.27 -6.50
C LYS A 93 -3.36 19.14 -7.53
N ALA A 94 -3.04 18.83 -8.79
CA ALA A 94 -4.04 18.74 -9.86
C ALA A 94 -5.06 17.60 -9.58
N LEU A 95 -4.56 16.38 -9.36
CA LEU A 95 -5.40 15.23 -9.02
C LEU A 95 -6.20 15.43 -7.72
N GLY A 96 -5.61 16.11 -6.73
CA GLY A 96 -6.32 16.45 -5.50
C GLY A 96 -7.50 17.40 -5.73
N LEU A 97 -7.38 18.36 -6.65
CA LEU A 97 -8.48 19.24 -7.03
C LEU A 97 -9.55 18.50 -7.83
N GLU A 98 -9.17 17.61 -8.74
CA GLU A 98 -10.11 16.76 -9.49
C GLU A 98 -10.98 15.93 -8.54
N LEU A 99 -10.37 15.27 -7.54
CA LEU A 99 -11.11 14.48 -6.54
C LEU A 99 -11.97 15.33 -5.59
N GLU A 100 -11.58 16.59 -5.33
CA GLU A 100 -12.40 17.56 -4.60
C GLU A 100 -13.65 17.92 -5.41
N ASP A 101 -13.47 18.19 -6.71
CA ASP A 101 -14.54 18.54 -7.64
C ASP A 101 -15.50 17.36 -7.87
N ASP A 102 -14.99 16.14 -8.03
CA ASP A 102 -15.80 14.92 -8.14
C ASP A 102 -16.68 14.71 -6.88
N CYS A 103 -16.10 14.91 -5.69
CA CYS A 103 -16.87 14.85 -4.45
C CYS A 103 -17.96 15.94 -4.40
N ALA A 104 -17.64 17.17 -4.82
CA ALA A 104 -18.61 18.25 -4.86
C ALA A 104 -19.71 18.01 -5.92
N GLN A 105 -19.36 17.46 -7.08
CA GLN A 105 -20.29 17.08 -8.15
C GLN A 105 -21.27 16.01 -7.65
N LEU A 106 -20.76 14.94 -7.02
CA LEU A 106 -21.57 13.90 -6.41
C LEU A 106 -22.57 14.51 -5.41
N MET A 107 -22.09 15.37 -4.52
CA MET A 107 -22.92 15.96 -3.48
C MET A 107 -23.95 16.98 -4.03
N ARG A 108 -23.68 17.58 -5.19
CA ARG A 108 -24.62 18.47 -5.90
C ARG A 108 -25.68 17.72 -6.71
N SER A 109 -25.48 16.42 -6.97
CA SER A 109 -26.36 15.64 -7.82
C SER A 109 -27.79 15.59 -7.26
N PRO A 110 -28.84 15.57 -8.11
CA PRO A 110 -30.23 15.47 -7.65
C PRO A 110 -30.48 14.24 -6.78
N ARG A 111 -29.88 13.10 -7.12
CA ARG A 111 -30.07 11.84 -6.38
C ARG A 111 -29.38 11.87 -5.03
N TYR A 112 -28.19 12.46 -4.93
CA TYR A 112 -27.55 12.69 -3.63
C TYR A 112 -28.37 13.65 -2.77
N ARG A 113 -28.88 14.74 -3.33
CA ARG A 113 -29.71 15.71 -2.59
C ARG A 113 -31.03 15.10 -2.13
N ALA A 114 -31.63 14.21 -2.91
CA ALA A 114 -32.79 13.44 -2.47
C ALA A 114 -32.43 12.42 -1.37
N LEU A 115 -31.21 11.88 -1.39
CA LEU A 115 -30.71 10.99 -0.36
C LEU A 115 -30.43 11.73 0.96
N PHE A 116 -29.91 12.95 0.92
CA PHE A 116 -29.58 13.75 2.11
C PHE A 116 -30.24 15.15 2.04
N PRO A 117 -31.57 15.24 2.17
CA PRO A 117 -32.31 16.49 1.92
C PRO A 117 -31.99 17.60 2.93
N THR A 118 -31.46 17.26 4.11
CA THR A 118 -31.09 18.21 5.16
C THR A 118 -29.70 18.82 4.97
N THR A 119 -28.88 18.24 4.09
CA THR A 119 -27.49 18.67 3.84
C THR A 119 -27.48 19.70 2.72
N GLY A 120 -27.60 20.97 3.10
CA GLY A 120 -27.43 22.10 2.19
C GLY A 120 -25.95 22.36 1.94
N LEU A 121 -25.58 22.71 0.70
CA LEU A 121 -24.20 22.87 0.26
C LEU A 121 -23.98 24.24 -0.35
N ARG A 122 -22.83 24.83 -0.04
CA ARG A 122 -22.31 26.05 -0.66
C ARG A 122 -20.80 25.92 -0.81
N GLU A 123 -20.23 26.76 -1.67
CA GLU A 123 -18.79 26.83 -1.84
C GLU A 123 -18.27 28.14 -1.24
N GLU A 124 -17.23 28.06 -0.40
CA GLU A 124 -16.62 29.22 0.25
C GLU A 124 -15.11 29.19 0.17
N LYS A 125 -14.53 30.05 -0.67
CA LYS A 125 -13.06 30.17 -0.86
C LYS A 125 -12.43 28.81 -1.22
N GLY A 126 -13.02 28.12 -2.20
CA GLY A 126 -12.54 26.81 -2.69
C GLY A 126 -12.73 25.66 -1.69
N ARG A 127 -13.78 25.73 -0.87
CA ARG A 127 -14.15 24.69 0.11
C ARG A 127 -15.61 24.38 0.00
N LEU A 128 -15.97 23.11 0.12
CA LEU A 128 -17.35 22.72 0.29
C LEU A 128 -17.76 22.96 1.74
N VAL A 129 -18.81 23.75 1.94
CA VAL A 129 -19.36 24.08 3.26
C VAL A 129 -20.82 23.69 3.29
N THR A 130 -21.22 23.06 4.40
CA THR A 130 -22.59 22.65 4.64
C THR A 130 -23.37 23.72 5.42
N ASN A 131 -24.69 23.65 5.39
CA ASN A 131 -25.60 24.52 6.16
C ASN A 131 -25.49 24.39 7.70
N PHE A 132 -24.77 23.39 8.23
CA PHE A 132 -24.57 23.20 9.67
C PHE A 132 -23.10 23.39 10.10
N GLY A 133 -22.28 24.04 9.27
CA GLY A 133 -20.90 24.39 9.61
C GLY A 133 -19.88 23.26 9.42
N GLY A 134 -20.32 22.08 8.96
CA GLY A 134 -19.44 21.06 8.43
C GLY A 134 -18.81 21.50 7.12
N ARG A 135 -17.64 20.93 6.80
CA ARG A 135 -16.86 21.32 5.63
C ARG A 135 -15.98 20.19 5.12
N ARG A 136 -15.64 20.28 3.84
CA ARG A 136 -14.55 19.55 3.21
C ARG A 136 -13.57 20.54 2.59
N GLN A 137 -12.28 20.28 2.75
CA GLN A 137 -11.24 21.09 2.14
C GLN A 137 -10.08 20.22 1.67
N PHE A 138 -9.76 20.33 0.38
CA PHE A 138 -8.50 19.86 -0.16
C PHE A 138 -7.32 20.76 0.24
N MET A 139 -6.19 20.15 0.60
CA MET A 139 -4.89 20.81 0.72
C MET A 139 -3.77 19.91 0.17
N PRO A 140 -2.80 20.43 -0.60
CA PRO A 140 -1.60 19.66 -0.93
C PRO A 140 -0.85 19.28 0.35
N ILE A 141 -0.43 18.02 0.49
CA ILE A 141 0.17 17.54 1.75
C ILE A 141 1.48 18.26 2.12
N MET A 142 2.28 18.61 1.11
CA MET A 142 3.51 19.39 1.26
C MET A 142 3.27 20.91 1.33
N GLY A 143 2.00 21.33 1.23
CA GLY A 143 1.60 22.73 1.34
C GLY A 143 1.54 23.23 2.78
N ARG A 144 1.29 24.54 2.94
CA ARG A 144 1.09 25.15 4.25
C ARG A 144 -0.27 24.74 4.81
N LEU A 145 -0.27 23.83 5.78
CA LEU A 145 -1.46 23.45 6.54
C LEU A 145 -1.80 24.60 7.53
N THR A 146 -2.85 25.37 7.30
CA THR A 146 -3.27 26.50 8.15
C THR A 146 -4.48 26.15 9.03
N GLY A 147 -4.66 26.88 10.13
CA GLY A 147 -5.38 26.54 11.38
C GLY A 147 -6.88 26.25 11.29
N LEU A 148 -7.25 25.23 10.53
CA LEU A 148 -8.56 24.61 10.56
C LEU A 148 -8.39 23.20 11.11
N GLY A 149 -9.04 22.87 12.21
CA GLY A 149 -9.09 21.49 12.65
C GLY A 149 -10.19 20.69 11.94
N ALA A 150 -10.06 19.37 12.05
CA ALA A 150 -10.90 18.38 11.38
C ALA A 150 -11.27 17.23 12.31
N ASP A 151 -12.46 16.67 12.09
CA ASP A 151 -12.88 15.38 12.64
C ASP A 151 -12.15 14.21 11.95
N MET A 152 -11.85 14.37 10.65
CA MET A 152 -11.17 13.36 9.85
C MET A 152 -10.12 13.97 8.91
N LEU A 153 -8.94 13.35 8.89
CA LEU A 153 -7.92 13.57 7.87
C LEU A 153 -7.92 12.38 6.91
N ILE A 154 -8.07 12.66 5.62
CA ILE A 154 -7.97 11.66 4.55
C ILE A 154 -6.71 11.99 3.77
N ILE A 155 -5.78 11.06 3.70
CA ILE A 155 -4.51 11.21 2.98
C ILE A 155 -4.51 10.19 1.86
N ASP A 156 -4.50 10.65 0.62
CA ASP A 156 -4.53 9.82 -0.58
C ASP A 156 -3.27 10.05 -1.40
N ASP A 157 -2.56 8.98 -1.74
CA ASP A 157 -1.32 8.97 -2.54
C ASP A 157 -0.42 10.21 -2.28
N PRO A 158 0.20 10.30 -1.09
CA PRO A 158 0.86 11.51 -0.61
C PRO A 158 2.19 11.84 -1.31
N MET A 159 2.64 10.97 -2.22
CA MET A 159 3.96 11.04 -2.85
C MET A 159 3.88 10.54 -4.29
N SER A 160 4.65 11.17 -5.19
CA SER A 160 4.81 10.69 -6.56
C SER A 160 5.83 9.54 -6.63
N THR A 161 5.78 8.74 -7.69
CA THR A 161 6.79 7.69 -7.96
C THR A 161 8.20 8.28 -8.03
N THR A 162 8.37 9.44 -8.68
CA THR A 162 9.65 10.14 -8.78
C THR A 162 10.18 10.56 -7.42
N ASP A 163 9.34 11.19 -6.59
CA ASP A 163 9.73 11.62 -5.24
C ASP A 163 10.04 10.42 -4.33
N ALA A 164 9.42 9.27 -4.59
CA ALA A 164 9.68 8.06 -3.82
C ALA A 164 11.10 7.53 -3.99
N HIS A 165 11.84 7.92 -5.04
CA HIS A 165 13.26 7.61 -5.22
C HIS A 165 14.19 8.65 -4.56
N ASP A 166 13.71 9.87 -4.27
CA ASP A 166 14.48 10.87 -3.51
C ASP A 166 14.34 10.64 -1.98
N LYS A 167 15.43 10.17 -1.35
CA LYS A 167 15.50 9.99 0.12
C LYS A 167 15.14 11.27 0.88
N GLY A 168 15.57 12.43 0.38
CA GLY A 168 15.24 13.73 0.95
C GLY A 168 13.74 14.03 0.87
N ALA A 169 13.09 13.73 -0.25
CA ALA A 169 11.64 13.88 -0.40
C ALA A 169 10.86 12.97 0.56
N ARG A 170 11.28 11.70 0.68
CA ARG A 170 10.71 10.76 1.66
C ARG A 170 10.79 11.30 3.09
N MET A 171 11.97 11.73 3.51
CA MET A 171 12.17 12.30 4.85
C MET A 171 11.37 13.59 5.07
N ARG A 172 11.28 14.46 4.06
CA ARG A 172 10.48 15.70 4.13
C ARG A 172 9.00 15.40 4.32
N LEU A 173 8.44 14.44 3.58
CA LEU A 173 7.04 14.04 3.72
C LEU A 173 6.76 13.42 5.10
N ASN A 174 7.62 12.50 5.54
CA ASN A 174 7.48 11.84 6.84
C ASN A 174 7.51 12.86 7.99
N ARG A 175 8.44 13.83 7.93
CA ARG A 175 8.51 14.95 8.87
C ARG A 175 7.27 15.85 8.79
N GLN A 176 6.80 16.17 7.59
CA GLN A 176 5.59 16.96 7.39
C GLN A 176 4.36 16.30 8.03
N PHE A 177 4.24 14.97 7.93
CA PHE A 177 3.18 14.24 8.60
C PHE A 177 3.28 14.37 10.12
N ASP A 178 4.46 14.08 10.67
CA ASP A 178 4.71 14.03 12.11
C ASP A 178 4.52 15.39 12.80
N GLU A 179 5.05 16.44 12.18
CA GLU A 179 5.07 17.78 12.76
C GLU A 179 3.76 18.54 12.50
N ASN A 180 3.17 18.41 11.31
CA ASN A 180 2.11 19.32 10.86
C ASN A 180 0.75 18.67 10.65
N VAL A 181 0.70 17.46 10.07
CA VAL A 181 -0.58 16.78 9.73
C VAL A 181 -1.27 16.27 10.99
N LEU A 182 -0.52 15.57 11.86
CA LEU A 182 -1.08 14.97 13.09
C LEU A 182 -1.73 16.02 14.02
N GLN A 183 -1.25 17.26 13.97
CA GLN A 183 -1.76 18.36 14.78
C GLN A 183 -3.09 18.94 14.28
N ARG A 184 -3.60 18.50 13.12
CA ARG A 184 -4.83 19.05 12.50
C ARG A 184 -6.12 18.41 12.98
N LEU A 185 -6.07 17.36 13.77
CA LEU A 185 -7.28 16.83 14.39
C LEU A 185 -7.78 17.80 15.46
N ASP A 186 -9.06 18.20 15.37
CA ASP A 186 -9.73 19.04 16.37
C ASP A 186 -9.68 18.35 17.76
N ASP A 187 -9.92 17.05 17.77
CA ASP A 187 -9.81 16.19 18.94
C ASP A 187 -8.91 14.99 18.62
N LYS A 188 -7.75 14.89 19.26
CA LYS A 188 -6.82 13.77 19.03
C LYS A 188 -7.36 12.42 19.52
N ASN A 189 -8.30 12.45 20.47
CA ASN A 189 -8.92 11.27 21.04
C ASN A 189 -10.09 10.77 20.20
N HIS A 190 -10.76 11.62 19.43
CA HIS A 190 -11.93 11.23 18.62
C HIS A 190 -11.71 11.34 17.11
N GLY A 191 -10.70 12.09 16.69
CA GLY A 191 -10.38 12.32 15.29
C GLY A 191 -9.71 11.13 14.62
N ALA A 192 -10.12 10.84 13.39
CA ALA A 192 -9.61 9.73 12.60
C ALA A 192 -8.63 10.21 11.52
N ILE A 193 -7.60 9.41 11.24
CA ILE A 193 -6.70 9.59 10.10
C ILE A 193 -6.78 8.34 9.25
N VAL A 194 -7.12 8.51 7.98
CA VAL A 194 -7.15 7.48 6.97
C VAL A 194 -6.03 7.78 5.96
N LEU A 195 -5.04 6.91 5.88
CA LEU A 195 -4.05 6.91 4.80
C LEU A 195 -4.46 5.82 3.81
N VAL A 196 -4.73 6.21 2.56
CA VAL A 196 -4.91 5.30 1.44
C VAL A 196 -3.79 5.56 0.45
N MET A 197 -3.07 4.52 0.05
CA MET A 197 -2.04 4.68 -0.98
C MET A 197 -1.70 3.37 -1.67
N GLN A 198 -1.03 3.46 -2.81
CA GLN A 198 -0.16 2.36 -3.24
C GLN A 198 1.22 2.57 -2.62
N ARG A 199 1.85 1.50 -2.11
CA ARG A 199 3.23 1.59 -1.61
C ARG A 199 4.18 1.93 -2.76
N LEU A 200 5.15 2.80 -2.51
CA LEU A 200 6.14 3.20 -3.52
C LEU A 200 7.56 2.83 -3.12
N HIS A 201 7.83 2.73 -1.81
CA HIS A 201 9.16 2.50 -1.28
C HIS A 201 9.05 1.90 0.15
N GLU A 202 10.08 1.20 0.63
CA GLU A 202 10.09 0.70 2.02
C GLU A 202 9.85 1.81 3.05
N ASN A 203 10.60 2.91 2.93
CA ASN A 203 10.55 4.12 3.74
C ASN A 203 9.56 5.21 3.23
N ASP A 204 8.55 4.86 2.45
CA ASP A 204 7.44 5.77 2.15
C ASP A 204 6.60 6.07 3.41
N LEU A 205 5.56 6.91 3.29
CA LEU A 205 4.78 7.34 4.47
C LEU A 205 4.14 6.16 5.20
N ALA A 206 3.55 5.19 4.49
CA ALA A 206 2.98 4.01 5.12
C ALA A 206 4.05 3.20 5.84
N GLY A 207 5.21 2.97 5.21
CA GLY A 207 6.34 2.29 5.85
C GLY A 207 6.81 2.99 7.12
N HIS A 208 6.96 4.32 7.09
CA HIS A 208 7.32 5.14 8.24
C HIS A 208 6.32 5.02 9.39
N LEU A 209 5.02 5.09 9.10
CA LEU A 209 3.97 5.02 10.12
C LEU A 209 3.86 3.63 10.75
N LEU A 210 4.04 2.58 9.95
CA LEU A 210 4.09 1.20 10.44
C LEU A 210 5.33 0.95 11.31
N ALA A 211 6.49 1.46 10.90
CA ALA A 211 7.74 1.32 11.65
C ALA A 211 7.69 1.98 13.03
N LYS A 212 6.90 3.06 13.19
CA LYS A 212 6.69 3.70 14.50
C LYS A 212 5.88 2.88 15.49
N ASN A 213 5.16 1.86 15.03
CA ASN A 213 4.35 0.95 15.85
C ASN A 213 3.37 1.66 16.83
N VAL A 214 2.75 2.75 16.38
CA VAL A 214 1.82 3.58 17.20
C VAL A 214 0.35 3.16 17.05
N GLY A 215 0.08 1.87 16.81
CA GLY A 215 -1.29 1.33 16.78
C GLY A 215 -2.10 1.65 15.53
N TRP A 216 -1.47 1.80 14.36
CA TRP A 216 -2.19 1.87 13.09
C TRP A 216 -2.80 0.52 12.74
N LEU A 217 -4.08 0.51 12.41
CA LEU A 217 -4.71 -0.63 11.76
C LEU A 217 -4.31 -0.61 10.28
N HIS A 218 -3.65 -1.67 9.81
CA HIS A 218 -3.16 -1.79 8.45
C HIS A 218 -3.96 -2.83 7.66
N ILE A 219 -4.70 -2.37 6.66
CA ILE A 219 -5.39 -3.20 5.69
C ILE A 219 -4.51 -3.28 4.45
N ASN A 220 -3.77 -4.39 4.33
CA ASN A 220 -2.85 -4.62 3.23
C ASN A 220 -3.46 -5.56 2.19
N LEU A 221 -3.65 -5.08 0.96
CA LEU A 221 -4.31 -5.83 -0.11
C LEU A 221 -3.38 -5.92 -1.33
N PRO A 222 -2.42 -6.86 -1.35
CA PRO A 222 -1.50 -7.04 -2.47
C PRO A 222 -2.20 -7.57 -3.71
N ALA A 223 -1.63 -7.27 -4.90
CA ALA A 223 -2.14 -7.73 -6.19
C ALA A 223 -2.26 -9.26 -6.25
N ILE A 224 -1.34 -9.99 -5.62
CA ILE A 224 -1.32 -11.45 -5.52
C ILE A 224 -1.17 -11.83 -4.04
N ALA A 225 -1.97 -12.78 -3.56
CA ALA A 225 -1.90 -13.23 -2.17
C ALA A 225 -0.61 -14.04 -1.91
N MET A 226 0.12 -13.68 -0.86
CA MET A 226 1.34 -14.40 -0.45
C MET A 226 1.04 -15.63 0.40
N GLN A 227 -0.15 -15.68 1.00
CA GLN A 227 -0.64 -16.73 1.88
C GLN A 227 -2.17 -16.80 1.79
N ASP A 228 -2.76 -17.82 2.38
CA ASP A 228 -4.21 -17.89 2.53
C ASP A 228 -4.68 -16.79 3.49
N GLU A 229 -5.68 -16.02 3.06
CA GLU A 229 -6.27 -14.91 3.79
C GLU A 229 -7.76 -15.17 4.01
N THR A 230 -8.27 -14.74 5.16
CA THR A 230 -9.71 -14.76 5.47
C THR A 230 -10.14 -13.40 5.97
N TRP A 231 -11.06 -12.77 5.24
CA TRP A 231 -11.58 -11.45 5.52
C TRP A 231 -13.00 -11.59 6.07
N THR A 232 -13.18 -11.34 7.35
CA THR A 232 -14.50 -11.41 8.01
C THR A 232 -15.11 -10.02 8.10
N LEU A 233 -16.28 -9.85 7.51
CA LEU A 233 -17.06 -8.62 7.53
C LEU A 233 -18.29 -8.77 8.44
N PRO A 234 -18.96 -7.67 8.82
CA PRO A 234 -20.21 -7.72 9.57
C PRO A 234 -21.28 -8.58 8.88
N HIS A 235 -22.27 -9.05 9.66
CA HIS A 235 -23.41 -9.84 9.19
C HIS A 235 -23.05 -11.23 8.64
N GLY A 236 -21.89 -11.77 9.03
CA GLY A 236 -21.49 -13.16 8.71
C GLY A 236 -20.90 -13.34 7.32
N HIS A 237 -20.62 -12.26 6.60
CA HIS A 237 -19.91 -12.33 5.32
C HIS A 237 -18.42 -12.63 5.58
N SER A 238 -17.89 -13.63 4.89
CA SER A 238 -16.48 -13.98 4.94
C SER A 238 -15.96 -14.25 3.53
N TYR A 239 -14.78 -13.72 3.21
CA TYR A 239 -14.10 -13.96 1.95
C TYR A 239 -12.80 -14.69 2.23
N ILE A 240 -12.61 -15.81 1.54
CA ILE A 240 -11.37 -16.58 1.59
C ILE A 240 -10.63 -16.30 0.30
N ARG A 241 -9.40 -15.81 0.40
CA ARG A 241 -8.49 -15.60 -0.72
C ARG A 241 -7.30 -16.53 -0.55
N LYS A 242 -7.08 -17.43 -1.50
CA LYS A 242 -5.99 -18.41 -1.44
C LYS A 242 -4.66 -17.82 -1.91
N LYS A 243 -3.56 -18.38 -1.40
CA LYS A 243 -2.21 -18.04 -1.89
C LYS A 243 -2.16 -18.12 -3.42
N GLY A 244 -1.60 -17.09 -4.05
CA GLY A 244 -1.50 -16.98 -5.51
C GLY A 244 -2.72 -16.39 -6.21
N GLU A 245 -3.85 -16.18 -5.51
CA GLU A 245 -5.02 -15.54 -6.11
C GLU A 245 -4.83 -14.04 -6.29
N ILE A 246 -5.36 -13.54 -7.40
CA ILE A 246 -5.28 -12.13 -7.78
C ILE A 246 -6.36 -11.32 -7.06
N LEU A 247 -6.04 -10.09 -6.69
CA LEU A 247 -6.94 -9.22 -5.95
C LEU A 247 -8.23 -8.97 -6.74
N HIS A 248 -8.11 -8.62 -8.02
CA HIS A 248 -9.24 -8.34 -8.92
C HIS A 248 -8.98 -8.90 -10.33
N PRO A 249 -9.18 -10.22 -10.55
CA PRO A 249 -8.80 -10.88 -11.81
C PRO A 249 -9.51 -10.35 -13.05
N GLU A 250 -10.76 -9.88 -12.92
CA GLU A 250 -11.52 -9.28 -14.03
C GLU A 250 -10.94 -7.95 -14.52
N ARG A 251 -10.19 -7.25 -13.65
CA ARG A 251 -9.63 -5.92 -13.95
C ARG A 251 -8.17 -6.02 -14.38
N GLU A 252 -7.42 -6.91 -13.76
CA GLU A 252 -6.02 -7.15 -14.09
C GLU A 252 -5.72 -8.65 -13.99
N SER A 253 -5.40 -9.26 -15.12
CA SER A 253 -5.11 -10.69 -15.22
C SER A 253 -3.69 -11.01 -14.74
N LYS A 254 -3.42 -12.31 -14.48
CA LYS A 254 -2.09 -12.78 -14.07
C LYS A 254 -1.02 -12.43 -15.10
N GLU A 255 -1.36 -12.55 -16.38
CA GLU A 255 -0.47 -12.24 -17.49
C GLU A 255 -0.16 -10.74 -17.54
N GLN A 256 -1.18 -9.88 -17.34
CA GLN A 256 -0.99 -8.44 -17.28
C GLN A 256 -0.08 -8.05 -16.11
N LEU A 257 -0.28 -8.65 -14.92
CA LEU A 257 0.61 -8.47 -13.78
C LEU A 257 2.05 -8.93 -14.08
N GLY A 258 2.21 -10.03 -14.81
CA GLY A 258 3.54 -10.50 -15.25
C GLY A 258 4.22 -9.52 -16.21
N LYS A 259 3.48 -8.95 -17.17
CA LYS A 259 3.98 -7.88 -18.06
C LYS A 259 4.37 -6.64 -17.28
N THR A 260 3.57 -6.26 -16.28
CA THR A 260 3.87 -5.13 -15.40
C THR A 260 5.14 -5.39 -14.59
N LEU A 261 5.30 -6.57 -13.98
CA LEU A 261 6.53 -6.97 -13.27
C LEU A 261 7.77 -6.78 -14.15
N ILE A 262 7.72 -7.24 -15.40
CA ILE A 262 8.83 -7.09 -16.35
C ILE A 262 9.08 -5.61 -16.66
N SER A 263 8.01 -4.82 -16.85
CA SER A 263 8.11 -3.43 -17.27
C SER A 263 8.66 -2.49 -16.20
N ILE A 264 8.28 -2.66 -14.93
CA ILE A 264 8.66 -1.73 -13.84
C ILE A 264 9.81 -2.27 -12.97
N GLY A 265 10.16 -3.54 -13.13
CA GLY A 265 11.17 -4.21 -12.32
C GLY A 265 10.64 -4.70 -10.97
N GLY A 266 11.34 -5.67 -10.39
CA GLY A 266 10.85 -6.39 -9.20
C GLY A 266 10.81 -5.53 -7.92
N TYR A 267 11.75 -4.61 -7.71
CA TYR A 267 11.71 -3.71 -6.55
C TYR A 267 10.47 -2.82 -6.57
N ALA A 268 10.19 -2.16 -7.71
CA ALA A 268 8.99 -1.34 -7.86
C ALA A 268 7.71 -2.18 -7.74
N PHE A 269 7.68 -3.38 -8.34
CA PHE A 269 6.52 -4.27 -8.24
C PHE A 269 6.26 -4.74 -6.80
N ALA A 270 7.32 -5.04 -6.04
CA ALA A 270 7.21 -5.45 -4.64
C ALA A 270 6.48 -4.42 -3.77
N TYR A 271 6.68 -3.13 -4.03
CA TYR A 271 5.97 -2.08 -3.32
C TYR A 271 4.65 -1.72 -4.04
N GLN A 272 4.67 -1.34 -5.32
CA GLN A 272 3.50 -0.83 -6.02
C GLN A 272 2.37 -1.83 -6.20
N TYR A 273 2.67 -3.12 -6.31
CA TYR A 273 1.69 -4.18 -6.53
C TYR A 273 1.60 -5.14 -5.35
N MET A 274 2.73 -5.57 -4.78
CA MET A 274 2.72 -6.46 -3.62
C MET A 274 2.62 -5.71 -2.28
N GLN A 275 2.58 -4.37 -2.28
CA GLN A 275 2.37 -3.53 -1.09
C GLN A 275 3.37 -3.81 0.06
N GLY A 276 4.58 -4.28 -0.28
CA GLY A 276 5.60 -4.69 0.69
C GLY A 276 5.34 -6.03 1.38
N ALA A 277 4.34 -6.81 0.95
CA ALA A 277 4.13 -8.20 1.40
C ALA A 277 5.23 -9.13 0.90
N TYR A 278 5.79 -8.85 -0.27
CA TYR A 278 7.07 -9.40 -0.70
C TYR A 278 8.17 -8.41 -0.34
N LYS A 279 9.23 -8.90 0.32
CA LYS A 279 10.42 -8.12 0.64
C LYS A 279 11.49 -8.35 -0.42
N PRO A 280 11.84 -7.33 -1.23
CA PRO A 280 12.96 -7.43 -2.17
C PRO A 280 14.23 -7.88 -1.45
N ARG A 281 15.01 -8.73 -2.11
CA ARG A 281 16.31 -9.17 -1.64
C ARG A 281 17.40 -8.18 -2.02
N PHE A 282 17.23 -7.51 -3.15
CA PHE A 282 18.11 -6.47 -3.65
C PHE A 282 17.53 -5.08 -3.37
N GLY A 283 18.40 -4.06 -3.35
CA GLY A 283 18.01 -2.67 -3.21
C GLY A 283 17.23 -2.14 -4.44
N GLU A 284 17.11 -0.81 -4.55
CA GLU A 284 16.34 -0.16 -5.64
C GLU A 284 16.80 -0.57 -7.06
N THR A 285 18.05 -1.02 -7.21
CA THR A 285 18.60 -1.55 -8.47
C THR A 285 17.90 -2.85 -8.94
N GLY A 286 17.28 -3.61 -8.02
CA GLY A 286 16.55 -4.84 -8.33
C GLY A 286 17.43 -6.02 -8.79
N GLU A 287 18.75 -5.87 -8.74
CA GLU A 287 19.74 -6.87 -9.14
C GLU A 287 20.88 -6.94 -8.11
N GLY A 288 21.44 -8.13 -7.96
CA GLY A 288 22.61 -8.35 -7.12
C GLY A 288 23.32 -9.67 -7.39
N GLY A 289 24.51 -9.81 -6.80
CA GLY A 289 25.24 -11.06 -6.77
C GLY A 289 24.72 -11.96 -5.66
N VAL A 290 24.46 -13.22 -5.96
CA VAL A 290 24.12 -14.24 -4.96
C VAL A 290 25.20 -15.31 -5.02
N TRP A 291 25.88 -15.53 -3.89
CA TRP A 291 26.80 -16.64 -3.74
C TRP A 291 26.02 -17.86 -3.28
N LEU A 292 25.93 -18.88 -4.13
CA LEU A 292 25.30 -20.14 -3.77
C LEU A 292 26.37 -21.13 -3.30
N ASN A 293 26.25 -21.56 -2.04
CA ASN A 293 27.05 -22.64 -1.50
C ASN A 293 26.13 -23.85 -1.22
N PRO A 294 26.36 -24.99 -1.88
CA PRO A 294 25.49 -26.16 -1.76
C PRO A 294 25.58 -26.90 -0.40
N MET A 295 26.32 -26.40 0.59
CA MET A 295 26.38 -27.04 1.90
C MET A 295 25.03 -27.01 2.61
N ARG A 296 24.39 -28.19 2.70
CA ARG A 296 23.28 -28.45 3.64
C ARG A 296 23.81 -28.36 5.06
N GLU A 297 22.98 -27.92 6.00
CA GLU A 297 23.32 -27.97 7.43
C GLU A 297 23.49 -29.44 7.87
N GLY A 298 24.73 -29.88 8.12
CA GLY A 298 25.06 -31.21 8.65
C GLY A 298 25.47 -32.31 7.65
N GLU A 299 25.66 -32.03 6.35
CA GLU A 299 26.14 -33.04 5.38
C GLU A 299 27.55 -32.74 4.82
N PHE A 300 28.35 -33.79 4.57
CA PHE A 300 29.60 -33.76 3.79
C PHE A 300 29.33 -34.23 2.34
N TYR A 301 29.96 -33.57 1.35
CA TYR A 301 29.52 -33.62 -0.05
C TYR A 301 30.24 -34.66 -0.93
N ASP A 302 29.49 -35.28 -1.84
CA ASP A 302 29.98 -36.05 -2.99
C ASP A 302 30.14 -35.11 -4.21
N MET A 303 31.40 -34.82 -4.57
CA MET A 303 31.81 -33.80 -5.54
C MET A 303 31.38 -34.10 -6.99
N GLU A 304 30.95 -35.33 -7.31
CA GLU A 304 30.69 -35.72 -8.70
C GLU A 304 29.27 -35.41 -9.19
N LYS A 305 28.29 -35.17 -8.30
CA LYS A 305 26.86 -35.10 -8.70
C LYS A 305 26.25 -33.70 -8.83
N ASN A 306 26.89 -32.65 -8.28
CA ASN A 306 26.29 -31.31 -8.17
C ASN A 306 27.30 -30.18 -8.43
N THR A 307 28.00 -30.24 -9.56
CA THR A 307 29.08 -29.31 -9.93
C THR A 307 28.61 -27.94 -10.45
N ASN A 308 27.33 -27.77 -10.79
CA ASN A 308 26.85 -26.59 -11.52
C ASN A 308 26.20 -25.47 -10.66
N LEU A 309 26.08 -25.64 -9.34
CA LEU A 309 25.35 -24.70 -8.45
C LEU A 309 26.25 -23.99 -7.42
N ASN A 310 27.56 -24.19 -7.48
CA ASN A 310 28.52 -23.52 -6.59
C ASN A 310 29.16 -22.32 -7.29
N GLY A 311 28.95 -21.11 -6.76
CA GLY A 311 29.58 -19.90 -7.29
C GLY A 311 28.76 -18.63 -7.15
N LEU A 312 29.29 -17.55 -7.74
CA LEU A 312 28.64 -16.24 -7.80
C LEU A 312 27.71 -16.18 -9.01
N PHE A 313 26.42 -15.99 -8.76
CA PHE A 313 25.40 -15.81 -9.78
C PHE A 313 24.88 -14.38 -9.75
N ARG A 314 24.65 -13.80 -10.94
CA ARG A 314 23.94 -12.53 -11.05
C ARG A 314 22.46 -12.82 -11.20
N LEU A 315 21.67 -12.41 -10.21
CA LEU A 315 20.23 -12.61 -10.19
C LEU A 315 19.51 -11.26 -10.08
N SER A 316 18.29 -11.23 -10.59
CA SER A 316 17.36 -10.12 -10.42
C SER A 316 16.16 -10.56 -9.61
N GLU A 317 15.41 -9.60 -9.05
CA GLU A 317 14.17 -9.88 -8.31
C GLU A 317 13.18 -10.74 -9.11
N LEU A 318 13.15 -10.61 -10.44
CA LEU A 318 12.25 -11.40 -11.30
C LEU A 318 12.49 -12.90 -11.14
N HIS A 319 13.75 -13.33 -10.98
CA HIS A 319 14.09 -14.74 -10.80
C HIS A 319 13.44 -15.32 -9.54
N PHE A 320 13.25 -14.51 -8.49
CA PHE A 320 12.59 -14.92 -7.26
C PHE A 320 11.07 -14.77 -7.33
N MET A 321 10.59 -13.68 -7.92
CA MET A 321 9.16 -13.35 -7.94
C MET A 321 8.36 -14.28 -8.86
N LEU A 322 8.90 -14.67 -10.02
CA LEU A 322 8.22 -15.58 -10.95
C LEU A 322 7.83 -16.91 -10.29
N PRO A 323 8.75 -17.67 -9.65
CA PRO A 323 8.37 -18.92 -8.98
C PRO A 323 7.55 -18.67 -7.70
N ARG A 324 7.94 -17.71 -6.86
CA ARG A 324 7.35 -17.55 -5.51
C ARG A 324 5.99 -16.87 -5.49
N ILE A 325 5.74 -15.95 -6.44
CA ILE A 325 4.52 -15.15 -6.51
C ILE A 325 3.64 -15.63 -7.67
N PHE A 326 4.25 -15.85 -8.84
CA PHE A 326 3.50 -16.26 -10.03
C PHE A 326 3.40 -17.79 -10.18
N GLY A 327 4.18 -18.59 -9.44
CA GLY A 327 4.22 -20.04 -9.64
C GLY A 327 4.73 -20.43 -11.04
N ILE A 328 5.60 -19.62 -11.63
CA ILE A 328 6.17 -19.82 -12.96
C ILE A 328 7.66 -20.12 -12.81
N GLY A 329 8.10 -21.28 -13.29
CA GLY A 329 9.49 -21.73 -13.21
C GLY A 329 9.86 -22.28 -11.82
N GLU A 330 11.14 -22.56 -11.64
CA GLU A 330 11.71 -23.06 -10.39
C GLU A 330 12.38 -21.94 -9.60
N ASP A 331 12.39 -22.05 -8.27
CA ASP A 331 13.12 -21.12 -7.41
C ASP A 331 14.62 -21.20 -7.74
N PRO A 332 15.30 -20.08 -8.05
CA PRO A 332 16.72 -20.10 -8.37
C PRO A 332 17.59 -20.56 -7.20
N ILE A 333 17.05 -20.60 -5.98
CA ILE A 333 17.75 -21.12 -4.81
C ILE A 333 17.15 -22.45 -4.36
N PRO A 334 17.97 -23.53 -4.32
CA PRO A 334 17.54 -24.81 -3.78
C PRO A 334 17.02 -24.67 -2.33
N PRO A 335 15.97 -25.40 -1.93
CA PRO A 335 15.37 -25.30 -0.58
C PRO A 335 16.33 -25.58 0.59
N ASN A 336 17.50 -26.13 0.30
CA ASN A 336 18.50 -26.60 1.23
C ASN A 336 19.85 -25.84 1.12
N ALA A 337 19.93 -24.80 0.31
CA ALA A 337 21.11 -23.96 0.18
C ALA A 337 21.14 -22.88 1.28
N ARG A 338 22.34 -22.53 1.78
CA ARG A 338 22.51 -21.34 2.62
C ARG A 338 22.35 -20.09 1.76
N ASP A 339 21.37 -19.28 2.15
CA ASP A 339 20.65 -18.39 1.23
C ASP A 339 21.42 -17.07 0.95
N TYR A 340 22.27 -16.54 1.87
CA TYR A 340 22.90 -15.22 1.69
C TYR A 340 24.28 -15.04 2.32
N VAL A 341 25.10 -14.25 1.61
CA VAL A 341 26.16 -13.43 2.17
C VAL A 341 25.88 -12.01 1.64
N THR A 342 25.48 -11.08 2.51
CA THR A 342 25.31 -9.65 2.16
C THR A 342 26.63 -9.04 1.66
N ASP A 343 26.62 -7.88 0.99
CA ASP A 343 27.88 -7.21 0.60
C ASP A 343 28.82 -6.96 1.79
N GLU A 344 28.27 -6.67 2.98
CA GLU A 344 29.03 -6.58 4.24
C GLU A 344 29.62 -7.91 4.67
N GLU A 345 28.82 -8.99 4.68
CA GLU A 345 29.32 -10.33 5.01
C GLU A 345 30.30 -10.85 3.95
N MET A 346 30.19 -10.42 2.69
CA MET A 346 31.08 -10.81 1.60
C MET A 346 32.42 -10.12 1.80
N ASN A 347 32.41 -8.83 2.11
CA ASN A 347 33.62 -8.09 2.45
C ASN A 347 34.28 -8.63 3.72
N TYR A 348 33.49 -8.99 4.74
CA TYR A 348 33.99 -9.66 5.95
C TYR A 348 34.61 -11.04 5.65
N ASN A 349 33.93 -11.86 4.84
CA ASN A 349 34.44 -13.17 4.45
C ASN A 349 35.67 -13.07 3.55
N LEU A 350 35.73 -12.12 2.61
CA LEU A 350 36.91 -11.84 1.80
C LEU A 350 38.10 -11.39 2.66
N ALA A 351 37.88 -10.57 3.67
CA ALA A 351 38.92 -10.18 4.63
C ALA A 351 39.42 -11.41 5.41
N ARG A 352 38.51 -12.24 5.91
CA ARG A 352 38.83 -13.49 6.61
C ARG A 352 39.57 -14.49 5.73
N TYR A 353 39.16 -14.66 4.47
CA TYR A 353 39.84 -15.54 3.51
C TYR A 353 41.23 -15.02 3.16
N ARG A 354 41.42 -13.69 3.07
CA ARG A 354 42.77 -13.10 2.93
C ARG A 354 43.65 -13.43 4.13
N GLU A 355 43.13 -13.34 5.36
CA GLU A 355 43.88 -13.71 6.56
C GLU A 355 44.25 -15.20 6.57
N ILE A 356 43.31 -16.08 6.23
CA ILE A 356 43.56 -17.53 6.15
C ILE A 356 44.62 -17.84 5.08
N MET A 357 44.55 -17.19 3.92
CA MET A 357 45.55 -17.36 2.85
C MET A 357 46.93 -16.85 3.27
N LEU A 358 46.99 -15.71 3.98
CA LEU A 358 48.25 -15.18 4.54
C LEU A 358 48.81 -16.10 5.63
N GLU A 359 47.96 -16.67 6.48
CA GLU A 359 48.36 -17.62 7.51
C GLU A 359 48.86 -18.94 6.89
N HIS A 360 48.19 -19.44 5.86
CA HIS A 360 48.62 -20.60 5.09
C HIS A 360 49.97 -20.35 4.42
N GLN A 361 50.16 -19.20 3.77
CA GLN A 361 51.45 -18.80 3.20
C GLN A 361 52.55 -18.71 4.27
N ARG A 362 52.24 -18.21 5.47
CA ARG A 362 53.19 -18.16 6.60
C ARG A 362 53.56 -19.56 7.07
N LYS A 363 52.60 -20.48 7.19
CA LYS A 363 52.81 -21.86 7.61
C LYS A 363 53.60 -22.67 6.57
N VAL A 364 53.37 -22.42 5.29
CA VAL A 364 54.20 -22.97 4.20
C VAL A 364 55.62 -22.40 4.27
N ALA A 365 55.77 -21.08 4.47
CA ALA A 365 57.08 -20.44 4.59
C ALA A 365 57.86 -20.85 5.85
N SER A 366 57.18 -21.21 6.94
CA SER A 366 57.78 -21.71 8.18
C SER A 366 58.03 -23.23 8.17
N GLY A 367 57.66 -23.93 7.10
CA GLY A 367 57.82 -25.38 6.95
C GLY A 367 56.85 -26.21 7.80
N GLU A 368 55.81 -25.59 8.36
CA GLU A 368 54.76 -26.30 9.10
C GLU A 368 53.74 -26.99 8.18
N LEU A 369 53.71 -26.62 6.90
CA LEU A 369 52.88 -27.22 5.85
C LEU A 369 53.71 -27.41 4.57
N GLU A 370 53.67 -28.60 3.99
CA GLU A 370 54.18 -28.86 2.63
C GLU A 370 53.06 -28.71 1.59
N TYR A 371 53.44 -28.29 0.39
CA TYR A 371 52.53 -27.92 -0.71
C TYR A 371 51.78 -29.11 -1.32
#